data_AF-A0A401GYF4-F1
#
_entry.id   AF-A0A401GYF4-F1
#
_cell.length_a   1.000
_cell.length_b   1.000
_cell.length_c   1.000
_cell.angle_alpha   90.00
_cell.angle_beta   90.00
_cell.angle_gamma   90.00
#
_symmetry.space_group_name_H-M   'P 1'
#
loop_
_entity.id
_entity.type
_entity.pdbx_description
1 polymer ?
#
loop_
_entity_poly.entity_id
_entity_poly.type
_entity_poly.pdbx_seq_one_letter_code
_entity_poly.pdbx_strand_id
1 'polypeptide(L)'
;MPEAGVSEFKPLLDKSVGYGVVVGVGFFFAALMLLLTTLQKKFSNFTPSSSEEFTSASRNVKPGLVCCGIVSAWTWSATLLQSSTGAYTVGVSGPWWFAVGGTVVMALFAMVAAKVKMNANGAHTFLEIAKMRFGTVIHLLFTFYAFLSVLLISGCLLLGGAATVNALTGMNIVAACFLLPVGIAVYVIFGGLRRSSRYLCL
;
A
#
# COMPACT_ATOMS: atom_id res chain seq x y z
N MET A 1 -24.86 0.87 35.59
CA MET A 1 -23.91 0.12 34.75
C MET A 1 -24.68 -1.05 34.15
N PRO A 2 -25.22 -0.96 32.92
CA PRO A 2 -25.81 -2.09 32.24
C PRO A 2 -24.72 -2.86 31.48
N GLU A 3 -24.70 -4.17 31.66
CA GLU A 3 -23.85 -5.11 30.93
C GLU A 3 -24.09 -4.97 29.43
N ALA A 4 -23.04 -4.56 28.70
CA ALA A 4 -23.03 -4.58 27.26
C ALA A 4 -23.20 -6.03 26.80
N GLY A 5 -24.37 -6.34 26.26
CA GLY A 5 -24.67 -7.63 25.64
C GLY A 5 -23.56 -7.98 24.66
N VAL A 6 -22.79 -9.01 24.99
CA VAL A 6 -21.82 -9.61 24.08
C VAL A 6 -22.65 -10.22 22.96
N SER A 7 -22.78 -9.49 21.86
CA SER A 7 -23.29 -10.03 20.62
C SER A 7 -22.35 -11.15 20.20
N GLU A 8 -22.80 -12.39 20.39
CA GLU A 8 -22.11 -13.57 19.91
C GLU A 8 -21.91 -13.40 18.40
N PHE A 9 -20.65 -13.20 17.99
CA PHE A 9 -20.30 -12.95 16.60
C PHE A 9 -20.44 -14.27 15.84
N LYS A 10 -21.67 -14.60 15.46
CA LYS A 10 -21.95 -15.76 14.61
C LYS A 10 -21.26 -15.50 13.27
N PRO A 11 -20.32 -16.36 12.84
CA PRO A 11 -19.67 -16.21 11.54
C PRO A 11 -20.75 -16.11 10.46
N LEU A 12 -20.71 -15.01 9.69
CA LEU A 12 -21.71 -14.75 8.63
C LEU A 12 -21.54 -15.72 7.45
N LEU A 13 -20.33 -16.24 7.27
CA LEU A 13 -19.98 -17.20 6.24
C LEU A 13 -19.21 -18.40 6.83
N ASP A 14 -19.29 -19.54 6.14
CA ASP A 14 -18.55 -20.73 6.51
C ASP A 14 -17.03 -20.53 6.35
N LYS A 15 -16.25 -21.26 7.15
CA LYS A 15 -14.78 -21.19 7.16
C LYS A 15 -14.20 -21.49 5.78
N SER A 16 -14.84 -22.38 5.01
CA SER A 16 -14.44 -22.71 3.64
C SER A 16 -14.43 -21.49 2.70
N VAL A 17 -15.39 -20.57 2.87
CA VAL A 17 -15.47 -19.34 2.10
C VAL A 17 -14.32 -18.40 2.48
N GLY A 18 -13.91 -18.36 3.74
CA GLY A 18 -12.75 -17.57 4.19
C GLY A 18 -11.45 -17.96 3.46
N TYR A 19 -11.14 -19.24 3.43
CA TYR A 19 -9.97 -19.74 2.69
C TYR A 19 -10.11 -19.53 1.18
N GLY A 20 -11.31 -19.77 0.64
CA GLY A 20 -11.61 -19.57 -0.77
C GLY A 20 -11.44 -18.12 -1.22
N VAL A 21 -11.86 -17.14 -0.41
CA VAL A 21 -11.72 -15.71 -0.71
C VAL A 21 -10.26 -15.29 -0.61
N VAL A 22 -9.55 -15.65 0.48
CA VAL A 22 -8.14 -15.26 0.67
C VAL A 22 -7.25 -15.80 -0.45
N VAL A 23 -7.41 -17.08 -0.79
CA VAL A 23 -6.60 -17.72 -1.85
C VAL A 23 -7.14 -17.32 -3.23
N GLY A 24 -8.43 -17.49 -3.48
CA GLY A 24 -9.03 -17.29 -4.79
C GLY A 24 -8.97 -15.85 -5.29
N VAL A 25 -9.35 -14.88 -4.45
CA VAL A 25 -9.28 -13.45 -4.84
C VAL A 25 -7.82 -13.01 -4.94
N GLY A 26 -6.94 -13.48 -4.05
CA GLY A 26 -5.50 -13.20 -4.11
C GLY A 26 -4.87 -13.66 -5.42
N PHE A 27 -5.10 -14.92 -5.82
CA PHE A 27 -4.59 -15.47 -7.08
C PHE A 27 -5.26 -14.86 -8.31
N PHE A 28 -6.57 -14.60 -8.28
CA PHE A 28 -7.27 -13.93 -9.37
C PHE A 28 -6.71 -12.53 -9.61
N PHE A 29 -6.52 -11.75 -8.55
CA PHE A 29 -5.95 -10.40 -8.65
C PHE A 29 -4.50 -10.44 -9.16
N ALA A 30 -3.69 -11.39 -8.68
CA ALA A 30 -2.34 -11.60 -9.18
C ALA A 30 -2.35 -11.93 -10.69
N ALA A 31 -3.21 -12.85 -11.13
CA ALA A 31 -3.37 -13.22 -12.54
C ALA A 31 -3.82 -12.03 -13.41
N LEU A 32 -4.78 -11.25 -12.93
CA LEU A 32 -5.26 -10.03 -13.60
C LEU A 32 -4.12 -9.01 -13.77
N MET A 33 -3.33 -8.75 -12.72
CA MET A 33 -2.21 -7.82 -12.79
C MET A 33 -1.09 -8.29 -13.71
N LEU A 34 -0.85 -9.60 -13.76
CA LEU A 34 0.09 -10.20 -14.73
C LEU A 34 -0.42 -10.05 -16.17
N LEU A 35 -1.71 -10.29 -16.39
CA LEU A 35 -2.35 -10.10 -17.69
C LEU A 35 -2.26 -8.64 -18.13
N LEU A 36 -2.63 -7.68 -17.27
CA LEU A 36 -2.50 -6.25 -17.55
C LEU A 36 -1.04 -5.85 -17.84
N THR A 37 -0.09 -6.38 -17.08
CA THR A 37 1.35 -6.17 -17.33
C THR A 37 1.79 -6.70 -18.69
N THR A 38 1.32 -7.88 -19.09
CA THR A 38 1.65 -8.48 -20.40
C THR A 38 1.00 -7.71 -21.56
N LEU A 39 -0.23 -7.22 -21.38
CA LEU A 39 -0.92 -6.37 -22.34
C LEU A 39 -0.22 -5.02 -22.49
N GLN A 40 0.15 -4.37 -21.38
CA GLN A 40 0.93 -3.13 -21.41
C GLN A 40 2.25 -3.32 -22.13
N LYS A 41 2.94 -4.44 -21.93
CA LYS A 41 4.18 -4.76 -22.65
C LYS A 41 3.95 -4.97 -24.15
N LYS A 42 2.78 -5.45 -24.56
CA LYS A 42 2.42 -5.71 -25.96
C LYS A 42 1.95 -4.45 -26.71
N PHE A 43 1.26 -3.54 -26.02
CA PHE A 43 0.66 -2.34 -26.63
C PHE A 43 1.42 -1.04 -26.37
N SER A 44 2.37 -1.02 -25.43
CA SER A 44 3.16 0.17 -25.13
C SER A 44 4.58 0.03 -25.70
N ASN A 45 5.02 1.01 -26.48
CA ASN A 45 6.39 1.09 -27.04
C ASN A 45 7.45 1.46 -25.98
N PHE A 46 7.06 1.64 -24.71
CA PHE A 46 7.97 1.82 -23.60
C PHE A 46 8.47 0.46 -23.12
N THR A 47 9.76 0.18 -23.33
CA THR A 47 10.39 -1.05 -22.89
C THR A 47 10.64 -0.94 -21.38
N PRO A 48 9.96 -1.68 -20.48
CA PRO A 48 10.18 -1.59 -19.04
C PRO A 48 11.47 -2.31 -18.62
N SER A 49 12.59 -1.91 -19.22
CA SER A 49 13.85 -2.65 -19.25
C SER A 49 14.98 -1.98 -18.48
N SER A 50 14.74 -0.84 -17.85
CA SER A 50 15.71 -0.23 -16.94
C SER A 50 15.00 0.40 -15.75
N SER A 51 15.50 0.15 -14.54
CA SER A 51 15.15 0.89 -13.32
C SER A 51 15.34 2.40 -13.51
N GLU A 52 16.26 2.78 -14.40
CA GLU A 52 16.46 4.16 -14.82
C GLU A 52 15.34 4.66 -15.73
N GLU A 53 14.70 3.86 -16.57
CA GLU A 53 13.54 4.31 -17.36
C GLU A 53 12.27 4.44 -16.51
N PHE A 54 12.06 3.58 -15.51
CA PHE A 54 10.96 3.75 -14.55
C PHE A 54 11.15 5.02 -13.69
N THR A 55 12.40 5.31 -13.32
CA THR A 55 12.74 6.54 -12.60
C THR A 55 12.82 7.77 -13.53
N SER A 56 13.23 7.61 -14.78
CA SER A 56 13.33 8.68 -15.79
C SER A 56 11.98 9.01 -16.41
N ALA A 57 11.05 8.06 -16.50
CA ALA A 57 9.65 8.33 -16.80
C ALA A 57 9.09 9.34 -15.79
N SER A 58 9.49 9.26 -14.51
CA SER A 58 9.16 10.27 -13.49
C SER A 58 9.62 11.68 -13.90
N ARG A 59 10.73 11.87 -14.62
CA ARG A 59 11.20 13.22 -15.02
C ARG A 59 10.19 13.97 -15.91
N ASN A 60 9.36 13.26 -16.67
CA ASN A 60 8.29 13.84 -17.50
C ASN A 60 6.87 13.75 -16.88
N VAL A 61 6.74 13.18 -15.67
CA VAL A 61 5.44 13.10 -14.99
C VAL A 61 5.09 14.47 -14.41
N LYS A 62 4.02 15.08 -14.95
CA LYS A 62 3.47 16.36 -14.47
C LYS A 62 3.26 16.33 -12.95
N PRO A 63 3.52 17.44 -12.22
CA PRO A 63 3.32 17.52 -10.78
C PRO A 63 1.94 17.05 -10.31
N GLY A 64 0.89 17.31 -11.09
CA GLY A 64 -0.47 16.84 -10.80
C GLY A 64 -0.57 15.32 -10.69
N LEU A 65 0.10 14.56 -11.56
CA LEU A 65 0.08 13.09 -11.50
C LEU A 65 0.90 12.57 -10.31
N VAL A 66 1.93 13.30 -9.87
CA VAL A 66 2.64 13.01 -8.62
C VAL A 66 1.72 13.19 -7.42
N CYS A 67 0.97 14.29 -7.37
CA CYS A 67 -0.02 14.54 -6.32
C CYS A 67 -1.09 13.43 -6.28
N CYS A 68 -1.63 13.04 -7.43
CA CYS A 68 -2.60 11.94 -7.53
C CYS A 68 -2.03 10.62 -6.98
N GLY A 69 -0.76 10.33 -7.27
CA GLY A 69 -0.07 9.14 -6.75
C GLY A 69 0.04 9.15 -5.22
N ILE A 70 0.34 10.30 -4.62
CA ILE A 70 0.45 10.45 -3.16
C ILE A 70 -0.91 10.26 -2.48
N VAL A 71 -1.96 10.89 -3.01
CA VAL A 71 -3.33 10.74 -2.47
C VAL A 71 -3.81 9.29 -2.57
N SER A 72 -3.49 8.61 -3.68
CA SER A 72 -3.81 7.19 -3.83
C SER A 72 -3.09 6.32 -2.80
N ALA A 73 -1.83 6.60 -2.49
CA ALA A 73 -1.05 5.82 -1.52
C ALA A 73 -1.57 5.95 -0.07
N TRP A 74 -2.19 7.09 0.26
CA TRP A 74 -2.85 7.31 1.55
C TRP A 74 -4.17 6.53 1.70
N THR A 75 -4.80 6.20 0.58
CA THR A 75 -6.08 5.48 0.55
C THR A 75 -5.85 3.97 0.68
N TRP A 76 -5.31 3.54 1.81
CA TRP A 76 -5.12 2.13 2.14
C TRP A 76 -6.28 1.56 2.95
N SER A 77 -6.32 0.23 3.10
CA SER A 77 -7.41 -0.51 3.76
C SER A 77 -7.70 -0.07 5.19
N ALA A 78 -6.67 0.15 6.03
CA ALA A 78 -6.88 0.64 7.39
C ALA A 78 -7.52 2.04 7.47
N THR A 79 -7.25 2.94 6.53
CA THR A 79 -7.91 4.26 6.42
C THR A 79 -9.41 4.09 6.12
N LEU A 80 -9.74 3.18 5.21
CA LEU A 80 -11.13 2.83 4.89
C LEU A 80 -11.83 2.18 6.09
N LEU A 81 -11.16 1.24 6.76
CA LEU A 81 -11.70 0.58 7.96
C LEU A 81 -11.99 1.60 9.07
N GLN A 82 -11.02 2.48 9.36
CA GLN A 82 -11.18 3.53 10.36
C GLN A 82 -12.32 4.49 9.99
N SER A 83 -12.45 4.83 8.70
CA SER A 83 -13.55 5.66 8.20
C SER A 83 -14.89 4.97 8.39
N SER A 84 -15.02 3.69 8.00
CA SER A 84 -16.24 2.90 8.24
C SER A 84 -16.58 2.80 9.72
N THR A 85 -15.61 2.51 10.59
CA THR A 85 -15.81 2.48 12.04
C THR A 85 -16.30 3.84 12.57
N GLY A 86 -15.75 4.94 12.06
CA GLY A 86 -16.25 6.28 12.35
C GLY A 86 -17.70 6.46 11.89
N ALA A 87 -18.05 6.00 10.68
CA ALA A 87 -19.43 6.07 10.18
C ALA A 87 -20.41 5.30 11.07
N TYR A 88 -20.01 4.12 11.55
CA TYR A 88 -20.85 3.27 12.40
C TYR A 88 -21.07 3.84 13.79
N THR A 89 -20.06 4.50 14.37
CA THR A 89 -20.10 4.96 15.77
C THR A 89 -20.66 6.36 15.93
N VAL A 90 -20.32 7.28 15.02
CA VAL A 90 -20.69 8.71 15.12
C VAL A 90 -21.48 9.23 13.91
N GLY A 91 -21.83 8.35 12.96
CA GLY A 91 -22.55 8.73 11.74
C GLY A 91 -21.65 9.36 10.68
N VAL A 92 -22.26 10.03 9.69
CA VAL A 92 -21.56 10.60 8.51
C VAL A 92 -20.50 11.66 8.89
N SER A 93 -20.63 12.28 10.06
CA SER A 93 -19.70 13.29 10.56
C SER A 93 -18.31 12.73 10.88
N GLY A 94 -18.20 11.46 11.30
CA GLY A 94 -16.91 10.82 11.64
C GLY A 94 -15.97 10.70 10.44
N PRO A 95 -16.39 10.01 9.36
CA PRO A 95 -15.60 9.93 8.13
C PRO A 95 -15.32 11.30 7.53
N TRP A 96 -16.27 12.24 7.61
CA TRP A 96 -16.11 13.60 7.10
C TRP A 96 -14.95 14.32 7.80
N TRP A 97 -14.95 14.36 9.13
CA TRP A 97 -13.87 15.00 9.90
C TRP A 97 -12.52 14.32 9.69
N PHE A 98 -12.50 12.99 9.63
CA PHE A 98 -11.30 12.22 9.33
C PHE A 98 -10.73 12.55 7.94
N ALA A 99 -11.59 12.62 6.92
CA ALA A 99 -11.19 12.98 5.56
C ALA A 99 -10.70 14.42 5.46
N VAL A 100 -11.40 15.39 6.08
CA VAL A 100 -10.98 16.80 6.10
C VAL A 100 -9.62 16.95 6.78
N GLY A 101 -9.41 16.29 7.92
CA GLY A 101 -8.11 16.31 8.61
C GLY A 101 -6.97 15.72 7.77
N GLY A 102 -7.21 14.59 7.10
CA GLY A 102 -6.21 13.94 6.25
C GLY A 102 -5.89 14.72 4.97
N THR A 103 -6.91 15.26 4.31
CA THR A 103 -6.78 15.94 3.00
C THR A 103 -5.93 17.20 3.08
N VAL A 104 -6.02 18.00 4.14
CA VAL A 104 -5.21 19.22 4.30
C VAL A 104 -3.72 18.89 4.37
N VAL A 105 -3.35 17.93 5.22
CA VAL A 105 -1.95 17.51 5.38
C VAL A 105 -1.42 16.88 4.09
N MET A 106 -2.26 16.10 3.39
CA MET A 106 -1.87 15.46 2.14
C MET A 106 -1.75 16.44 0.97
N ALA A 107 -2.60 17.47 0.90
CA ALA A 107 -2.44 18.53 -0.07
C ALA A 107 -1.13 19.30 0.14
N LEU A 108 -0.79 19.63 1.39
CA LEU A 108 0.47 20.29 1.73
C LEU A 108 1.68 19.43 1.37
N PHE A 109 1.66 18.16 1.76
CA PHE A 109 2.75 17.23 1.45
C PHE A 109 2.90 17.00 -0.07
N ALA A 110 1.80 16.92 -0.81
CA ALA A 110 1.81 16.80 -2.27
C ALA A 110 2.43 18.03 -2.95
N MET A 111 2.13 19.24 -2.49
CA MET A 111 2.76 20.47 -2.97
C MET A 111 4.27 20.50 -2.71
N VAL A 112 4.70 20.10 -1.51
CA VAL A 112 6.12 19.99 -1.16
C VAL A 112 6.81 18.95 -2.03
N ALA A 113 6.23 17.76 -2.19
CA ALA A 113 6.79 16.70 -3.04
C ALA A 113 6.92 17.15 -4.50
N ALA A 114 5.93 17.86 -5.04
CA ALA A 114 6.00 18.46 -6.37
C ALA A 114 7.17 19.45 -6.49
N LYS A 115 7.34 20.35 -5.52
CA LYS A 115 8.45 21.32 -5.51
C LYS A 115 9.82 20.66 -5.36
N VAL A 116 9.94 19.65 -4.50
CA VAL A 116 11.16 18.86 -4.33
C VAL A 116 11.54 18.20 -5.66
N LYS A 117 10.58 17.62 -6.37
CA LYS A 117 10.82 17.01 -7.68
C LYS A 117 11.27 18.04 -8.74
N MET A 118 10.65 19.23 -8.76
CA MET A 118 11.03 20.31 -9.67
C MET A 118 12.46 20.82 -9.41
N ASN A 119 12.90 20.83 -8.14
CA ASN A 119 14.19 21.40 -7.74
C ASN A 119 15.32 20.36 -7.64
N ALA A 120 15.00 19.09 -7.41
CA ALA A 120 15.96 18.00 -7.17
C ALA A 120 15.65 16.76 -8.04
N ASN A 121 15.52 16.96 -9.35
CA ASN A 121 15.14 15.94 -10.35
C ASN A 121 16.18 14.79 -10.54
N GLY A 122 17.27 14.79 -9.77
CA GLY A 122 18.31 13.76 -9.77
C GLY A 122 18.32 12.86 -8.53
N ALA A 123 17.49 13.14 -7.52
CA ALA A 123 17.40 12.30 -6.34
C ALA A 123 16.37 11.17 -6.56
N HIS A 124 16.78 9.94 -6.30
CA HIS A 124 15.94 8.75 -6.45
C HIS A 124 15.10 8.47 -5.20
N THR A 125 15.58 8.91 -4.04
CA THR A 125 14.90 8.72 -2.75
C THR A 125 14.92 10.00 -1.91
N PHE A 126 13.92 10.20 -1.05
CA PHE A 126 13.94 11.33 -0.12
C PHE A 126 15.13 11.26 0.86
N LEU A 127 15.64 10.04 1.10
CA LEU A 127 16.80 9.79 1.96
C LEU A 127 18.10 10.36 1.38
N GLU A 128 18.26 10.38 0.05
CA GLU A 128 19.39 11.04 -0.62
C GLU A 128 19.35 12.55 -0.43
N ILE A 129 18.16 13.15 -0.52
CA ILE A 129 17.97 14.58 -0.28
C ILE A 129 18.31 14.92 1.17
N ALA A 130 17.85 14.10 2.13
CA ALA A 130 18.19 14.25 3.53
C ALA A 130 19.70 14.13 3.79
N LYS A 131 20.39 13.18 3.11
CA LYS A 131 21.85 13.02 3.19
C LYS A 131 22.59 14.24 2.67
N MET A 132 22.19 14.76 1.51
CA MET A 132 22.82 15.93 0.89
C MET A 132 22.62 17.21 1.72
N ARG A 133 21.49 17.35 2.41
CA ARG A 133 21.19 18.54 3.21
C ARG A 133 21.72 18.49 4.64
N PHE A 134 21.66 17.34 5.30
CA PHE A 134 21.91 17.21 6.74
C PHE A 134 23.04 16.23 7.10
N GLY A 135 23.65 15.57 6.11
CA GLY A 135 24.77 14.66 6.30
C GLY A 135 24.38 13.21 6.61
N THR A 136 25.40 12.37 6.81
CA THR A 136 25.28 10.91 6.91
C THR A 136 24.57 10.43 8.17
N VAL A 137 24.72 11.12 9.31
CA VAL A 137 24.09 10.74 10.58
C VAL A 137 22.56 10.81 10.45
N ILE A 138 22.04 11.91 9.90
CA ILE A 138 20.61 12.09 9.67
C ILE A 138 20.11 11.06 8.65
N HIS A 139 20.87 10.79 7.58
CA HIS A 139 20.51 9.76 6.61
C HIS A 139 20.30 8.38 7.25
N LEU A 140 21.20 7.94 8.14
CA LEU A 140 21.06 6.66 8.85
C LEU A 140 19.85 6.64 9.78
N LEU A 141 19.61 7.73 10.53
CA LEU A 141 18.44 7.84 11.41
C LEU A 141 17.12 7.77 10.63
N PHE A 142 17.00 8.52 9.53
CA PHE A 142 15.81 8.49 8.68
C PHE A 142 15.63 7.14 7.98
N THR A 143 16.73 6.49 7.58
CA THR A 143 16.68 5.15 6.98
C THR A 143 16.17 4.12 7.98
N PHE A 144 16.69 4.15 9.22
CA PHE A 144 16.22 3.27 10.29
C PHE A 144 14.76 3.53 10.65
N TYR A 145 14.36 4.80 10.78
CA TYR A 145 12.98 5.18 11.05
C TYR A 145 12.01 4.75 9.93
N ALA A 146 12.39 4.93 8.66
CA ALA A 146 11.61 4.49 7.52
C ALA A 146 11.45 2.97 7.50
N PHE A 147 12.53 2.24 7.77
CA PHE A 147 12.51 0.78 7.86
C PHE A 147 11.58 0.28 8.97
N LEU A 148 11.71 0.84 10.18
CA LEU A 148 10.82 0.51 11.31
C LEU A 148 9.35 0.82 10.99
N SER A 149 9.08 1.96 10.35
CA SER A 149 7.72 2.36 9.99
C SER A 149 7.10 1.38 8.99
N VAL A 150 7.86 0.93 7.99
CA VAL A 150 7.41 -0.08 7.02
C VAL A 150 7.14 -1.41 7.71
N LEU A 151 7.98 -1.85 8.65
CA LEU A 151 7.74 -3.07 9.41
C LEU A 151 6.48 -2.99 10.28
N LEU A 152 6.30 -1.87 11.00
CA LEU A 152 5.13 -1.64 11.85
C LEU A 152 3.84 -1.62 11.03
N ILE A 153 3.81 -0.84 9.94
CA ILE A 153 2.63 -0.72 9.08
C ILE A 153 2.32 -2.06 8.39
N SER A 154 3.34 -2.80 7.95
CA SER A 154 3.15 -4.14 7.37
C SER A 154 2.53 -5.10 8.38
N GLY A 155 2.99 -5.06 9.64
CA GLY A 155 2.44 -5.86 10.72
C GLY A 155 0.99 -5.51 11.05
N CYS A 156 0.65 -4.22 11.15
CA CYS A 156 -0.72 -3.80 11.46
C CYS A 156 -1.69 -4.07 10.31
N LEU A 157 -1.26 -3.94 9.04
CA LEU A 157 -2.06 -4.32 7.87
C LEU A 157 -2.31 -5.82 7.83
N LEU A 158 -1.29 -6.63 8.12
CA LEU A 158 -1.44 -8.09 8.14
C LEU A 158 -2.39 -8.54 9.25
N LEU A 159 -2.20 -8.02 10.46
CA LEU A 159 -3.06 -8.31 11.60
C LEU A 159 -4.49 -7.80 11.37
N GLY A 160 -4.64 -6.58 10.85
CA GLY A 160 -5.93 -5.97 10.55
C GLY A 160 -6.69 -6.73 9.46
N GLY A 161 -6.00 -7.16 8.41
CA GLY A 161 -6.57 -8.02 7.36
C GLY A 161 -7.01 -9.38 7.90
N ALA A 162 -6.15 -10.04 8.67
CA ALA A 162 -6.45 -11.32 9.31
C ALA A 162 -7.65 -11.23 10.28
N ALA A 163 -7.71 -10.18 11.10
CA ALA A 163 -8.83 -9.91 11.99
C ALA A 163 -10.14 -9.67 11.24
N THR A 164 -10.09 -8.95 10.11
CA THR A 164 -11.27 -8.69 9.28
C THR A 164 -11.80 -10.00 8.66
N VAL A 165 -10.93 -10.87 8.15
CA VAL A 165 -11.35 -12.18 7.59
C VAL A 165 -11.88 -13.10 8.69
N ASN A 166 -11.24 -13.10 9.87
CA ASN A 166 -11.73 -13.85 11.03
C ASN A 166 -13.13 -13.39 11.46
N ALA A 167 -13.37 -12.08 11.52
CA ALA A 167 -14.69 -11.55 11.81
C ALA A 167 -15.71 -12.05 10.78
N LEU A 168 -15.43 -11.95 9.48
CA LEU A 168 -16.41 -12.31 8.44
C LEU A 168 -16.71 -13.83 8.35
N THR A 169 -15.72 -14.69 8.60
CA THR A 169 -15.79 -16.13 8.24
C THR A 169 -15.45 -17.10 9.37
N GLY A 170 -15.00 -16.60 10.53
CA GLY A 170 -14.51 -17.43 11.63
C GLY A 170 -13.22 -18.20 11.33
N MET A 171 -12.50 -17.85 10.26
CA MET A 171 -11.20 -18.45 9.90
C MET A 171 -10.13 -18.15 10.93
N ASN A 172 -9.21 -19.08 11.20
CA ASN A 172 -8.14 -18.86 12.17
C ASN A 172 -7.21 -17.71 11.73
N ILE A 173 -6.98 -16.75 12.64
CA ILE A 173 -6.12 -15.56 12.41
C ILE A 173 -4.69 -15.96 12.03
N VAL A 174 -4.13 -17.00 12.66
CA VAL A 174 -2.77 -17.49 12.37
C VAL A 174 -2.68 -17.98 10.93
N ALA A 175 -3.67 -18.77 10.48
CA ALA A 175 -3.72 -19.23 9.10
C ALA A 175 -3.85 -18.05 8.12
N ALA A 176 -4.71 -17.07 8.44
CA ALA A 176 -4.87 -15.86 7.64
C ALA A 176 -3.56 -15.08 7.48
N CYS A 177 -2.80 -14.91 8.57
CA CYS A 177 -1.52 -14.22 8.58
C CYS A 177 -0.45 -14.89 7.70
N PHE A 178 -0.49 -16.22 7.53
CA PHE A 178 0.42 -16.92 6.63
C PHE A 178 -0.07 -16.95 5.18
N LEU A 179 -1.39 -17.04 4.95
CA LEU A 179 -1.97 -17.15 3.61
C LEU A 179 -2.02 -15.81 2.87
N LEU A 180 -2.35 -14.71 3.55
CA LEU A 180 -2.46 -13.38 2.93
C LEU A 180 -1.15 -12.91 2.25
N PRO A 181 0.04 -13.03 2.89
CA PRO A 181 1.30 -12.63 2.27
C PRO A 181 1.71 -13.53 1.11
N VAL A 182 1.31 -14.81 1.08
CA VAL A 182 1.69 -15.74 0.01
C VAL A 182 1.12 -15.30 -1.34
N GLY A 183 -0.17 -14.91 -1.40
CA GLY A 183 -0.77 -14.40 -2.63
C GLY A 183 -0.08 -13.12 -3.15
N ILE A 184 0.29 -12.23 -2.23
CA ILE A 184 1.01 -10.99 -2.55
C ILE A 184 2.45 -11.32 -3.00
N ALA A 185 3.14 -12.24 -2.32
CA ALA A 185 4.49 -12.65 -2.66
C ALA A 185 4.57 -13.25 -4.06
N VAL A 186 3.60 -14.09 -4.45
CA VAL A 186 3.48 -14.60 -5.83
C VAL A 186 3.38 -13.45 -6.82
N TYR A 187 2.48 -12.49 -6.60
CA TYR A 187 2.37 -11.31 -7.47
C TYR A 187 3.66 -10.48 -7.51
N VAL A 188 4.32 -10.24 -6.38
CA VAL A 188 5.56 -9.46 -6.31
C VAL A 188 6.72 -10.18 -7.00
N ILE A 189 6.82 -11.51 -6.88
CA ILE A 189 7.82 -12.31 -7.57
C ILE A 189 7.56 -12.24 -9.09
N PHE A 190 6.35 -12.50 -9.56
CA PHE A 190 6.08 -12.52 -11.00
C PHE A 190 6.00 -11.13 -11.64
N GLY A 191 5.56 -10.10 -10.91
CA GLY A 191 5.44 -8.73 -11.38
C GLY A 191 6.69 -7.86 -11.16
N GLY A 192 7.36 -8.05 -10.02
CA GLY A 192 8.57 -7.34 -9.61
C GLY A 192 9.84 -8.03 -10.10
N LEU A 193 10.00 -9.34 -9.89
CA LEU A 193 11.18 -10.05 -10.42
C LEU A 193 11.08 -10.31 -11.92
N ARG A 194 9.93 -10.37 -12.60
CA ARG A 194 9.96 -10.54 -14.08
C ARG A 194 10.23 -9.24 -14.87
N ARG A 195 10.14 -8.07 -14.22
CA ARG A 195 10.68 -6.80 -14.73
C ARG A 195 12.13 -6.55 -14.30
N SER A 196 12.55 -7.06 -13.14
CA SER A 196 13.93 -6.91 -12.62
C SER A 196 14.88 -8.03 -13.04
N SER A 197 14.41 -9.27 -13.19
CA SER A 197 15.21 -10.49 -13.39
C SER A 197 15.54 -10.78 -14.86
N ARG A 198 15.24 -9.87 -15.79
CA ARG A 198 15.99 -9.79 -17.04
C ARG A 198 17.13 -8.74 -16.96
N TYR A 199 17.27 -8.06 -15.83
CA TYR A 199 18.25 -6.99 -15.58
C TYR A 199 18.84 -7.08 -14.16
N LEU A 200 18.87 -8.28 -13.58
CA LEU A 200 19.63 -8.59 -12.37
C LEU A 200 20.60 -9.73 -12.69
N CYS A 201 21.48 -9.44 -13.64
CA CYS A 201 22.79 -10.05 -13.71
C CYS A 201 23.75 -8.93 -14.12
N LEU A 202 24.43 -8.36 -13.12
CA LEU A 202 25.56 -7.43 -13.20
C LEU A 202 25.32 -6.06 -13.85
#